data_AF-A0A0G0PEX7-F1
#
_entry.id   AF-A0A0G0PEX7-F1
#
_cell.length_a   1.000
_cell.length_b   1.000
_cell.length_c   1.000
_cell.angle_alpha   90.00
_cell.angle_beta   90.00
_cell.angle_gamma   90.00
#
_symmetry.space_group_name_H-M   'P 1'
#
loop_
_entity.id
_entity.type
_entity.pdbx_description
1 polymer ?
#
loop_
_entity_poly.entity_id
_entity_poly.type
_entity_poly.pdbx_seq_one_letter_code
_entity_poly.pdbx_strand_id
1 'polypeptide(L)'
;MTVFAQTNSATLKSRQILKERLDAIKEERKQKIEEFKEKIAAIKDERKKALVEKIVEKISNSNERLTARMSAALARLSSILKNLSEKAANLKASGKDTSELEKAISQAETAIEEAKSAVAAQAEKKYSANLINDSTLRNAIGEMISQFRKDLRDAHKKVAAARQAISKAVAELAQLGGVRNSATQSGNMD
;
A
#
# COMPACT_ATOMS: atom_id res chain seq x y z
N MET A 1 -29.01 -18.70 -9.55
CA MET A 1 -28.11 -19.13 -8.46
C MET A 1 -26.63 -18.92 -8.85
N THR A 2 -26.29 -17.77 -9.45
CA THR A 2 -25.04 -17.60 -10.24
C THR A 2 -24.14 -16.44 -9.76
N VAL A 3 -24.63 -15.57 -8.87
CA VAL A 3 -23.91 -14.35 -8.46
C VAL A 3 -22.75 -14.65 -7.49
N PHE A 4 -22.84 -15.72 -6.69
CA PHE A 4 -21.81 -16.10 -5.71
C PHE A 4 -20.55 -16.74 -6.32
N ALA A 5 -20.64 -17.38 -7.49
CA ALA A 5 -19.48 -18.00 -8.16
C ALA A 5 -18.61 -16.97 -8.89
N GLN A 6 -19.22 -15.90 -9.42
CA GLN A 6 -18.55 -14.85 -10.18
C GLN A 6 -17.68 -13.95 -9.28
N THR A 7 -18.11 -13.70 -8.04
CA THR A 7 -17.41 -12.80 -7.10
C THR A 7 -16.16 -13.42 -6.51
N ASN A 8 -16.15 -14.74 -6.28
CA ASN A 8 -14.96 -15.49 -5.87
C ASN A 8 -13.93 -15.57 -7.00
N SER A 9 -14.34 -15.78 -8.25
CA SER A 9 -13.39 -15.86 -9.36
C SER A 9 -12.72 -14.52 -9.68
N ALA A 10 -13.43 -13.40 -9.55
CA ALA A 10 -12.87 -12.06 -9.75
C ALA A 10 -11.83 -11.69 -8.68
N THR A 11 -12.11 -11.97 -7.40
CA THR A 11 -11.16 -11.71 -6.30
C THR A 11 -9.93 -12.62 -6.37
N LEU A 12 -10.07 -13.85 -6.84
CA LEU A 12 -8.95 -14.74 -7.14
C LEU A 12 -8.11 -14.21 -8.31
N LYS A 13 -8.72 -13.76 -9.41
CA LYS A 13 -8.02 -13.15 -10.55
C LYS A 13 -7.27 -11.88 -10.17
N SER A 14 -7.87 -11.00 -9.35
CA SER A 14 -7.19 -9.79 -8.88
C SER A 14 -5.96 -10.11 -8.02
N ARG A 15 -6.03 -11.16 -7.18
CA ARG A 15 -4.87 -11.64 -6.39
C ARG A 15 -3.79 -12.25 -7.30
N GLN A 16 -4.19 -12.95 -8.36
CA GLN A 16 -3.29 -13.60 -9.29
C GLN A 16 -2.49 -12.60 -10.13
N ILE A 17 -3.15 -11.57 -10.68
CA ILE A 17 -2.50 -10.49 -11.43
C ILE A 17 -1.52 -9.71 -10.55
N LEU A 18 -1.89 -9.47 -9.29
CA LEU A 18 -0.99 -8.84 -8.32
C LEU A 18 0.22 -9.72 -8.01
N LYS A 19 0.02 -11.03 -7.89
CA LYS A 19 1.11 -11.99 -7.66
C LYS A 19 2.07 -12.05 -8.85
N GLU A 20 1.56 -12.14 -10.07
CA GLU A 20 2.35 -12.16 -11.31
C GLU A 20 3.16 -10.86 -11.48
N ARG A 21 2.56 -9.70 -11.21
CA ARG A 21 3.29 -8.43 -11.22
C ARG A 21 4.37 -8.37 -10.15
N LEU A 22 4.10 -8.87 -8.94
CA LEU A 22 5.10 -8.94 -7.88
C LEU A 22 6.25 -9.87 -8.25
N ASP A 23 5.98 -11.01 -8.88
CA ASP A 23 6.99 -11.98 -9.29
C ASP A 23 7.86 -11.44 -10.44
N ALA A 24 7.28 -10.72 -11.41
CA ALA A 24 8.05 -10.01 -12.45
C ALA A 24 8.99 -8.94 -11.86
N ILE A 25 8.51 -8.17 -10.89
CA ILE A 25 9.32 -7.16 -10.18
C ILE A 25 10.46 -7.81 -9.38
N LYS A 26 10.28 -9.04 -8.86
CA LYS A 26 11.36 -9.75 -8.15
C LYS A 26 12.53 -10.08 -9.07
N GLU A 27 12.25 -10.59 -10.27
CA GLU A 27 13.31 -11.01 -11.19
C GLU A 27 14.14 -9.83 -11.71
N GLU A 28 13.50 -8.72 -12.08
CA GLU A 28 14.22 -7.49 -12.46
C GLU A 28 15.06 -6.90 -11.32
N ARG A 29 14.63 -7.13 -10.07
CA ARG A 29 15.37 -6.65 -8.90
C ARG A 29 16.60 -7.52 -8.63
N LYS A 30 16.49 -8.85 -8.77
CA LYS A 30 17.64 -9.76 -8.61
C LYS A 30 18.78 -9.39 -9.57
N GLN A 31 18.47 -9.15 -10.84
CA GLN A 31 19.47 -8.74 -11.83
C GLN A 31 20.22 -7.47 -11.41
N LYS A 32 19.51 -6.50 -10.82
CA LYS A 32 20.09 -5.22 -10.41
C LYS A 32 20.85 -5.29 -9.09
N ILE A 33 20.52 -6.26 -8.22
CA ILE A 33 21.36 -6.59 -7.06
C ILE A 33 22.71 -7.13 -7.54
N GLU A 34 22.72 -7.99 -8.55
CA GLU A 34 23.97 -8.49 -9.13
C GLU A 34 24.78 -7.36 -9.77
N GLU A 35 24.16 -6.47 -10.55
CA GLU A 35 24.85 -5.29 -11.08
C GLU A 35 25.40 -4.36 -9.97
N PHE A 36 24.71 -4.26 -8.83
CA PHE A 36 25.20 -3.46 -7.71
C PHE A 36 26.33 -4.17 -6.95
N LYS A 37 26.30 -5.49 -6.85
CA LYS A 37 27.41 -6.30 -6.29
C LYS A 37 28.68 -6.14 -7.12
N GLU A 38 28.57 -6.07 -8.44
CA GLU A 38 29.70 -5.76 -9.32
C GLU A 38 30.31 -4.39 -9.01
N LYS A 39 29.48 -3.37 -8.74
CA LYS A 39 29.97 -2.04 -8.30
C LYS A 39 30.61 -2.06 -6.91
N ILE A 40 30.13 -2.93 -6.03
CA ILE A 40 30.70 -3.13 -4.69
C ILE A 40 32.06 -3.85 -4.75
N ALA A 41 32.33 -4.64 -5.79
CA ALA A 41 33.63 -5.31 -5.97
C ALA A 41 34.81 -4.32 -6.11
N ALA A 42 34.56 -3.06 -6.47
CA ALA A 42 35.57 -2.00 -6.52
C ALA A 42 36.00 -1.48 -5.13
N ILE A 43 35.29 -1.84 -4.05
CA ILE A 43 35.66 -1.47 -2.68
C ILE A 43 36.84 -2.33 -2.22
N LYS A 44 37.94 -1.69 -1.82
CA LYS A 44 39.17 -2.37 -1.37
C LYS A 44 39.05 -2.93 0.05
N ASP A 45 38.32 -2.24 0.93
CA ASP A 45 38.12 -2.69 2.31
C ASP A 45 37.03 -3.76 2.38
N GLU A 46 37.46 -5.01 2.54
CA GLU A 46 36.58 -6.20 2.63
C GLU A 46 35.52 -6.08 3.75
N ARG A 47 35.83 -5.41 4.86
CA ARG A 47 34.85 -5.23 5.96
C ARG A 47 33.75 -4.27 5.52
N LYS A 48 34.11 -3.17 4.86
CA LYS A 48 33.14 -2.19 4.34
C LYS A 48 32.33 -2.78 3.20
N LYS A 49 32.97 -3.53 2.31
CA LYS A 49 32.34 -4.27 1.22
C LYS A 49 31.23 -5.19 1.74
N ALA A 50 31.56 -6.09 2.66
CA ALA A 50 30.60 -7.04 3.24
C ALA A 50 29.45 -6.32 3.99
N LEU A 51 29.72 -5.19 4.63
CA LEU A 51 28.68 -4.39 5.28
C LEU A 51 27.72 -3.78 4.26
N VAL A 52 28.25 -3.22 3.17
CA VAL A 52 27.45 -2.61 2.10
C VAL A 52 26.57 -3.65 1.40
N GLU A 53 27.11 -4.83 1.09
CA GLU A 53 26.35 -5.96 0.54
C GLU A 53 25.16 -6.32 1.44
N LYS A 54 25.41 -6.48 2.74
CA LYS A 54 24.35 -6.77 3.73
C LYS A 54 23.29 -5.66 3.79
N ILE A 55 23.69 -4.39 3.66
CA ILE A 55 22.76 -3.26 3.66
C ILE A 55 21.86 -3.30 2.43
N VAL A 56 22.43 -3.52 1.25
CA VAL A 56 21.69 -3.56 -0.02
C VAL A 56 20.70 -4.72 -0.01
N GLU A 57 21.15 -5.91 0.41
CA GLU A 57 20.30 -7.08 0.54
C GLU A 57 19.15 -6.80 1.52
N LYS A 58 19.45 -6.22 2.69
CA LYS A 58 18.44 -5.87 3.69
C LYS A 58 17.42 -4.85 3.17
N ILE A 59 17.87 -3.82 2.44
CA ILE A 59 16.98 -2.82 1.82
C ILE A 59 16.08 -3.49 0.79
N SER A 60 16.66 -4.31 -0.10
CA SER A 60 15.90 -5.03 -1.13
C SER A 60 14.83 -5.94 -0.51
N ASN A 61 15.23 -6.81 0.41
CA ASN A 61 14.32 -7.75 1.08
C ASN A 61 13.23 -7.00 1.86
N SER A 62 13.61 -5.90 2.53
CA SER A 62 12.65 -5.06 3.25
C SER A 62 11.68 -4.37 2.31
N ASN A 63 12.15 -3.84 1.18
CA ASN A 63 11.30 -3.21 0.19
C ASN A 63 10.27 -4.20 -0.35
N GLU A 64 10.70 -5.40 -0.74
CA GLU A 64 9.81 -6.46 -1.23
C GLU A 64 8.74 -6.82 -0.19
N ARG A 65 9.18 -7.17 1.01
CA ARG A 65 8.28 -7.63 2.07
C ARG A 65 7.27 -6.54 2.44
N LEU A 66 7.70 -5.30 2.52
CA LEU A 66 6.84 -4.20 2.94
C LEU A 66 5.86 -3.80 1.83
N THR A 67 6.29 -3.69 0.58
CA THR A 67 5.37 -3.37 -0.52
C THR A 67 4.39 -4.51 -0.77
N ALA A 68 4.79 -5.77 -0.65
CA ALA A 68 3.88 -6.91 -0.72
C ALA A 68 2.81 -6.86 0.38
N ARG A 69 3.19 -6.51 1.62
CA ARG A 69 2.23 -6.34 2.73
C ARG A 69 1.27 -5.19 2.48
N MET A 70 1.76 -4.05 1.98
CA MET A 70 0.93 -2.90 1.63
C MET A 70 -0.06 -3.24 0.50
N SER A 71 0.40 -3.90 -0.55
CA SER A 71 -0.44 -4.38 -1.65
C SER A 71 -1.53 -5.34 -1.18
N ALA A 72 -1.20 -6.29 -0.30
CA ALA A 72 -2.20 -7.19 0.29
C ALA A 72 -3.24 -6.45 1.13
N ALA A 73 -2.83 -5.41 1.87
CA ALA A 73 -3.76 -4.56 2.60
C ALA A 73 -4.69 -3.78 1.65
N LEU A 74 -4.16 -3.18 0.58
CA LEU A 74 -4.93 -2.46 -0.42
C LEU A 74 -5.94 -3.37 -1.12
N ALA A 75 -5.58 -4.62 -1.43
CA ALA A 75 -6.51 -5.59 -2.01
C ALA A 75 -7.70 -5.88 -1.07
N ARG A 76 -7.47 -5.96 0.24
CA ARG A 76 -8.55 -6.11 1.23
C ARG A 76 -9.42 -4.86 1.30
N LEU A 77 -8.81 -3.68 1.29
CA LEU A 77 -9.55 -2.40 1.28
C LEU A 77 -10.42 -2.25 0.02
N SER A 78 -9.92 -2.62 -1.16
CA SER A 78 -10.72 -2.64 -2.39
C SER A 78 -11.91 -3.60 -2.32
N SER A 79 -11.74 -4.76 -1.66
CA SER A 79 -12.86 -5.68 -1.45
C SER A 79 -13.93 -5.10 -0.51
N ILE A 80 -13.51 -4.38 0.54
CA ILE A 80 -14.45 -3.70 1.45
C ILE A 80 -15.18 -2.60 0.69
N LEU A 81 -14.47 -1.79 -0.09
CA LEU A 81 -15.05 -0.72 -0.90
C LEU A 81 -16.11 -1.25 -1.85
N LYS A 82 -15.84 -2.35 -2.55
CA LYS A 82 -16.81 -3.00 -3.43
C LYS A 82 -18.11 -3.34 -2.69
N ASN A 83 -18.01 -3.94 -1.51
CA ASN A 83 -19.17 -4.27 -0.68
C ASN A 83 -19.92 -3.01 -0.22
N LEU A 84 -19.20 -1.90 0.05
CA LEU A 84 -19.83 -0.61 0.39
C LEU A 84 -20.61 -0.05 -0.80
N SER A 85 -20.05 -0.11 -2.02
CA SER A 85 -20.74 0.34 -3.24
C SER A 85 -22.00 -0.48 -3.53
N GLU A 86 -21.93 -1.80 -3.36
CA GLU A 86 -23.11 -2.69 -3.50
C GLU A 86 -24.20 -2.33 -2.47
N LYS A 87 -23.82 -2.06 -1.21
CA LYS A 87 -24.78 -1.65 -0.18
C LYS A 87 -25.37 -0.26 -0.44
N ALA A 88 -24.56 0.70 -0.90
CA ALA A 88 -25.03 2.03 -1.27
C ALA A 88 -26.09 1.95 -2.37
N ALA A 89 -25.84 1.14 -3.42
CA ALA A 89 -26.80 0.92 -4.50
C ALA A 89 -28.13 0.33 -4.00
N ASN A 90 -28.08 -0.68 -3.10
CA ASN A 90 -29.28 -1.27 -2.51
C ASN A 90 -30.08 -0.28 -1.66
N LEU A 91 -29.39 0.56 -0.87
CA LEU A 91 -30.04 1.61 -0.06
C LEU A 91 -30.70 2.68 -0.93
N LYS A 92 -30.03 3.09 -2.01
CA LYS A 92 -30.56 4.03 -2.99
C LYS A 92 -31.81 3.49 -3.68
N ALA A 93 -31.78 2.22 -4.09
CA ALA A 93 -32.94 1.53 -4.65
C ALA A 93 -34.11 1.40 -3.66
N SER A 94 -33.80 1.39 -2.36
CA SER A 94 -34.79 1.41 -1.27
C SER A 94 -35.27 2.83 -0.91
N GLY A 95 -34.89 3.85 -1.69
CA GLY A 95 -35.31 5.23 -1.49
C GLY A 95 -34.60 5.99 -0.37
N LYS A 96 -33.51 5.44 0.20
CA LYS A 96 -32.70 6.18 1.18
C LYS A 96 -31.79 7.18 0.49
N ASP A 97 -31.59 8.34 1.11
CA ASP A 97 -30.56 9.29 0.68
C ASP A 97 -29.17 8.72 0.98
N THR A 98 -28.40 8.47 -0.08
CA THR A 98 -27.05 7.89 -0.02
C THR A 98 -25.97 8.90 -0.38
N SER A 99 -26.29 10.19 -0.50
CA SER A 99 -25.39 11.21 -1.06
C SER A 99 -24.04 11.29 -0.35
N GLU A 100 -24.02 11.35 0.98
CA GLU A 100 -22.76 11.38 1.76
C GLU A 100 -21.99 10.05 1.71
N LEU A 101 -22.70 8.91 1.67
CA LEU A 101 -22.07 7.61 1.51
C LEU A 101 -21.40 7.48 0.12
N GLU A 102 -22.08 7.90 -0.96
CA GLU A 102 -21.54 7.89 -2.32
C GLU A 102 -20.29 8.78 -2.44
N LYS A 103 -20.33 9.97 -1.82
CA LYS A 103 -19.18 10.86 -1.72
C LYS A 103 -18.00 10.23 -0.95
N ALA A 104 -18.27 9.60 0.20
CA ALA A 104 -17.24 8.92 0.98
C ALA A 104 -16.63 7.71 0.23
N ILE A 105 -17.45 6.98 -0.53
CA ILE A 105 -16.99 5.89 -1.41
C ILE A 105 -16.05 6.42 -2.50
N SER A 106 -16.43 7.50 -3.19
CA SER A 106 -15.58 8.11 -4.23
C SER A 106 -14.23 8.61 -3.68
N GLN A 107 -14.23 9.20 -2.48
CA GLN A 107 -13.00 9.58 -1.79
C GLN A 107 -12.12 8.36 -1.45
N ALA A 108 -12.74 7.26 -1.01
CA ALA A 108 -12.03 6.03 -0.71
C ALA A 108 -11.45 5.34 -1.97
N GLU A 109 -12.18 5.38 -3.09
CA GLU A 109 -11.70 4.93 -4.41
C GLU A 109 -10.43 5.68 -4.80
N THR A 110 -10.47 7.01 -4.75
CA THR A 110 -9.33 7.87 -5.09
C THR A 110 -8.13 7.57 -4.19
N ALA A 111 -8.34 7.50 -2.87
CA ALA A 111 -7.26 7.22 -1.93
C ALA A 111 -6.62 5.83 -2.11
N ILE A 112 -7.42 4.82 -2.49
CA ILE A 112 -6.93 3.47 -2.80
C ILE A 112 -6.07 3.50 -4.07
N GLU A 113 -6.48 4.18 -5.13
CA GLU A 113 -5.71 4.25 -6.38
C GLU A 113 -4.40 5.02 -6.21
N GLU A 114 -4.40 6.11 -5.46
CA GLU A 114 -3.17 6.82 -5.08
C GLU A 114 -2.22 5.91 -4.30
N ALA A 115 -2.76 5.15 -3.34
CA ALA A 115 -1.95 4.24 -2.54
C ALA A 115 -1.40 3.07 -3.36
N LYS A 116 -2.19 2.50 -4.28
CA LYS A 116 -1.71 1.47 -5.22
C LYS A 116 -0.56 1.98 -6.07
N SER A 117 -0.71 3.19 -6.62
CA SER A 117 0.31 3.84 -7.44
C SER A 117 1.60 4.08 -6.65
N ALA A 118 1.49 4.60 -5.41
CA ALA A 118 2.63 4.83 -4.55
C ALA A 118 3.36 3.53 -4.15
N VAL A 119 2.61 2.45 -3.86
CA VAL A 119 3.18 1.15 -3.50
C VAL A 119 3.83 0.48 -4.71
N ALA A 120 3.24 0.58 -5.90
CA ALA A 120 3.83 0.06 -7.14
C ALA A 120 5.14 0.78 -7.47
N ALA A 121 5.13 2.12 -7.45
CA ALA A 121 6.33 2.92 -7.65
C ALA A 121 7.42 2.56 -6.62
N GLN A 122 7.06 2.39 -5.35
CA GLN A 122 8.00 1.96 -4.32
C GLN A 122 8.55 0.55 -4.55
N ALA A 123 7.72 -0.38 -5.04
CA ALA A 123 8.15 -1.74 -5.35
C ALA A 123 9.17 -1.79 -6.50
N GLU A 124 9.07 -0.87 -7.45
CA GLU A 124 10.00 -0.73 -8.57
C GLU A 124 11.30 0.00 -8.19
N LYS A 125 11.34 0.72 -7.07
CA LYS A 125 12.55 1.45 -6.65
C LYS A 125 13.73 0.51 -6.42
N LYS A 126 14.83 0.88 -7.08
CA LYS A 126 16.14 0.25 -6.98
C LYS A 126 17.04 1.23 -6.24
N TYR A 127 17.51 0.83 -5.06
CA TYR A 127 18.38 1.66 -4.23
C TYR A 127 19.83 1.32 -4.54
N SER A 128 20.52 2.23 -5.22
CA SER A 128 21.95 2.14 -5.51
C SER A 128 22.64 3.39 -5.00
N ALA A 129 23.83 3.24 -4.44
CA ALA A 129 24.71 4.35 -4.10
C ALA A 129 25.78 4.51 -5.20
N ASN A 130 26.12 5.74 -5.58
CA ASN A 130 27.27 5.95 -6.45
C ASN A 130 28.54 5.81 -5.61
N LEU A 131 29.30 4.74 -5.83
CA LEU A 131 30.49 4.41 -5.05
C LEU A 131 31.72 4.91 -5.79
N ILE A 132 32.21 6.10 -5.42
CA ILE A 132 33.37 6.73 -6.08
C ILE A 132 34.68 6.33 -5.38
N ASN A 133 34.70 6.33 -4.04
CA ASN A 133 35.85 5.93 -3.22
C ASN A 133 35.45 5.62 -1.76
N ASP A 134 36.36 5.00 -1.02
CA ASP A 134 36.14 4.54 0.37
C ASP A 134 35.85 5.68 1.37
N SER A 135 36.29 6.91 1.10
CA SER A 135 36.08 8.06 1.99
C SER A 135 34.66 8.64 1.90
N THR A 136 33.99 8.48 0.75
CA THR A 136 32.61 8.94 0.52
C THR A 136 31.57 7.84 0.75
N LEU A 137 32.01 6.58 0.86
CA LEU A 137 31.16 5.40 1.00
C LEU A 137 30.12 5.52 2.12
N ARG A 138 30.52 5.99 3.31
CA ARG A 138 29.61 6.11 4.46
C ARG A 138 28.45 7.06 4.18
N ASN A 139 28.74 8.20 3.57
CA ASN A 139 27.74 9.23 3.28
C ASN A 139 26.78 8.74 2.18
N ALA A 140 27.33 8.19 1.09
CA ALA A 140 26.54 7.67 -0.02
C ALA A 140 25.56 6.56 0.41
N ILE A 141 26.01 5.65 1.28
CA ILE A 141 25.15 4.59 1.84
C ILE A 141 24.14 5.16 2.84
N GLY A 142 24.52 6.15 3.65
CA GLY A 142 23.63 6.83 4.58
C GLY A 142 22.47 7.55 3.87
N GLU A 143 22.75 8.23 2.75
CA GLU A 143 21.76 8.87 1.89
C GLU A 143 20.82 7.83 1.27
N MET A 144 21.37 6.75 0.73
CA MET A 144 20.58 5.64 0.16
C MET A 144 19.59 5.06 1.19
N ILE A 145 20.04 4.80 2.43
CA ILE A 145 19.18 4.31 3.53
C ILE A 145 18.11 5.35 3.88
N SER A 146 18.48 6.62 3.96
CA SER A 146 17.57 7.70 4.32
C SER A 146 16.48 7.88 3.27
N GLN A 147 16.85 7.81 1.99
CA GLN A 147 15.91 7.85 0.88
C GLN A 147 14.95 6.66 0.91
N PHE A 148 15.47 5.44 1.14
CA PHE A 148 14.64 4.25 1.31
C PHE A 148 13.60 4.39 2.42
N ARG A 149 14.02 4.86 3.61
CA ARG A 149 13.11 5.08 4.74
C ARG A 149 12.05 6.13 4.44
N LYS A 150 12.44 7.24 3.80
CA LYS A 150 11.54 8.31 3.40
C LYS A 150 10.46 7.76 2.46
N ASP A 151 10.87 7.07 1.40
CA ASP A 151 9.94 6.58 0.38
C ASP A 151 8.97 5.55 0.96
N LEU A 152 9.44 4.60 1.76
CA LEU A 152 8.58 3.62 2.43
C LEU A 152 7.55 4.28 3.34
N ARG A 153 7.96 5.31 4.09
CA ARG A 153 7.04 6.04 4.97
C ARG A 153 5.98 6.77 4.15
N ASP A 154 6.37 7.37 3.03
CA ASP A 154 5.46 8.12 2.19
C ASP A 154 4.44 7.19 1.50
N ALA A 155 4.87 6.01 1.02
CA ALA A 155 3.97 4.94 0.56
C ALA A 155 3.02 4.45 1.67
N HIS A 156 3.54 4.20 2.87
CA HIS A 156 2.73 3.78 4.02
C HIS A 156 1.67 4.82 4.40
N LYS A 157 2.00 6.12 4.37
CA LYS A 157 1.04 7.20 4.63
C LYS A 157 -0.14 7.17 3.66
N LYS A 158 0.11 6.89 2.37
CA LYS A 158 -0.97 6.73 1.38
C LYS A 158 -1.88 5.55 1.70
N VAL A 159 -1.31 4.40 2.11
CA VAL A 159 -2.11 3.24 2.56
C VAL A 159 -2.93 3.57 3.81
N ALA A 160 -2.37 4.33 4.75
CA ALA A 160 -3.10 4.78 5.94
C ALA A 160 -4.27 5.72 5.59
N ALA A 161 -4.06 6.64 4.65
CA ALA A 161 -5.11 7.53 4.15
C ALA A 161 -6.25 6.74 3.48
N ALA A 162 -5.92 5.73 2.66
CA ALA A 162 -6.90 4.83 2.06
C ALA A 162 -7.73 4.08 3.13
N ARG A 163 -7.08 3.57 4.18
CA ARG A 163 -7.78 2.93 5.31
C ARG A 163 -8.71 3.90 6.03
N GLN A 164 -8.28 5.13 6.24
CA GLN A 164 -9.10 6.16 6.90
C GLN A 164 -10.32 6.52 6.04
N ALA A 165 -10.15 6.68 4.72
CA ALA A 165 -11.24 6.96 3.80
C ALA A 165 -12.29 5.84 3.79
N ILE A 166 -11.85 4.57 3.77
CA ILE A 166 -12.75 3.42 3.92
C ILE A 166 -13.49 3.45 5.26
N SER A 167 -12.80 3.78 6.35
CA SER A 167 -13.43 3.84 7.67
C SER A 167 -14.52 4.91 7.74
N LYS A 168 -14.33 6.05 7.05
CA LYS A 168 -15.36 7.08 6.91
C LYS A 168 -16.57 6.55 6.12
N ALA A 169 -16.36 5.91 4.98
CA ALA A 169 -17.46 5.32 4.21
C ALA A 169 -18.23 4.24 4.98
N VAL A 170 -17.55 3.44 5.81
CA VAL A 170 -18.20 2.50 6.74
C VAL A 170 -19.05 3.24 7.78
N ALA A 171 -18.55 4.34 8.32
CA ALA A 171 -19.30 5.15 9.29
C ALA A 171 -20.57 5.77 8.68
N GLU A 172 -20.49 6.32 7.47
CA GLU A 172 -21.67 6.84 6.74
C GLU A 172 -22.71 5.74 6.51
N LEU A 173 -22.26 4.55 6.09
CA LEU A 173 -23.16 3.41 5.94
C LEU A 173 -23.84 3.02 7.26
N ALA A 174 -23.13 3.06 8.38
CA ALA A 174 -23.68 2.72 9.70
C ALA A 174 -24.77 3.71 10.15
N GLN A 175 -24.62 5.00 9.82
CA GLN A 175 -25.64 6.02 10.08
C GLN A 175 -26.94 5.72 9.31
N LEU A 176 -26.83 5.30 8.05
CA LEU A 176 -27.98 4.90 7.23
C LEU A 176 -28.65 3.60 7.69
N GLY A 177 -27.88 2.73 8.37
CA GLY A 177 -28.32 1.45 8.93
C GLY A 177 -29.04 1.56 10.29
N GLY A 178 -29.14 2.75 10.88
CA GLY A 178 -29.87 2.96 12.13
C GLY A 178 -29.07 2.73 13.42
N VAL A 179 -27.73 2.58 13.35
CA VAL A 179 -26.90 2.70 14.56
C VAL A 179 -26.71 4.19 14.88
N ARG A 180 -27.81 4.85 15.21
CA ARG A 180 -27.79 6.11 15.94
C ARG A 180 -27.32 5.73 17.34
N ASN A 181 -26.13 6.18 17.75
CA ASN A 181 -25.82 6.25 19.16
C ASN A 181 -26.79 7.27 19.77
N SER A 182 -27.96 6.82 20.19
CA SER A 182 -28.92 7.62 20.96
C SER A 182 -28.36 7.77 22.37
N ALA A 183 -27.29 8.56 22.51
CA ALA A 183 -26.96 9.19 23.77
C ALA A 183 -28.02 10.28 24.01
N THR A 184 -29.12 9.86 24.60
CA THR A 184 -29.98 10.61 25.52
C THR A 184 -29.86 12.13 25.45
N GLN A 185 -30.64 12.72 24.55
CA GLN A 185 -31.31 13.99 24.81
C GLN A 185 -32.34 13.73 25.92
N SER A 186 -31.98 13.95 27.18
CA SER A 186 -32.89 13.93 28.33
C SER A 186 -32.30 14.70 29.51
N GLY A 187 -32.98 15.78 29.91
CA GLY A 187 -32.80 16.56 31.16
C GLY A 187 -31.61 17.54 31.15
N ASN A 188 -31.73 18.85 31.29
CA ASN A 188 -32.76 19.67 31.94
C ASN A 188 -32.94 21.00 31.20
N MET A 189 -34.20 21.32 30.88
CA MET A 189 -34.71 22.67 31.08
C MET A 189 -35.30 22.67 32.49
N ASP A 190 -34.68 23.43 33.38
CA ASP A 190 -35.29 24.24 34.44
C ASP A 190 -34.21 25.21 34.95
#